data_AF-A0A9Q1D047-F1
#
_entry.id   AF-A0A9Q1D047-F1
#
_cell.length_a   1.000
_cell.length_b   1.000
_cell.length_c   1.000
_cell.angle_alpha   90.00
_cell.angle_beta   90.00
_cell.angle_gamma   90.00
#
_symmetry.space_group_name_H-M   'P 1'
#
loop_
_entity.id
_entity.type
_entity.pdbx_description
1 polymer ?
#
loop_
_entity_poly.entity_id
_entity_poly.type
_entity_poly.pdbx_seq_one_letter_code
_entity_poly.pdbx_strand_id
1 'polypeptide(L)'
;MCAFQTDKGSEKTPEWQKTTRYDRKLFGRYGSASGIDTAKLWPRSGELGALIAEEKEWHPSLEEILANVTAKKNEEEKKRLIREKRIATNMANMPKMVAAWRREKSEVKAKKKEEKARRDLLLAEARARYGYALDPRSTKFKEMLSEIEKEDAKKRKVLKRRKKEEQRAAATVTAAPTT
;
A
#
# COMPACT_ATOMS: atom_id res chain seq x y z
N MET A 1 -63.64 -9.94 50.14
CA MET A 1 -63.06 -8.60 49.94
C MET A 1 -61.57 -8.76 49.67
N CYS A 2 -61.08 -8.39 48.48
CA CYS A 2 -59.66 -8.48 48.16
C CYS A 2 -58.91 -7.26 48.72
N ALA A 3 -58.05 -7.48 49.72
CA ALA A 3 -57.43 -6.43 50.52
C ALA A 3 -56.16 -5.78 49.92
N PHE A 4 -55.80 -6.11 48.67
CA PHE A 4 -54.51 -5.73 48.08
C PHE A 4 -54.57 -4.65 46.99
N GLN A 5 -55.77 -4.20 46.60
CA GLN A 5 -55.91 -3.15 45.59
C GLN A 5 -55.72 -1.78 46.23
N THR A 6 -54.66 -1.08 45.82
CA THR A 6 -54.40 0.31 46.21
C THR A 6 -55.35 1.24 45.48
N ASP A 7 -55.88 2.24 46.17
CA ASP A 7 -56.71 3.26 45.55
C ASP A 7 -55.87 4.14 44.62
N LYS A 8 -56.12 4.04 43.31
CA LYS A 8 -55.34 4.71 42.27
C LYS A 8 -55.64 6.20 42.19
N GLY A 9 -56.78 6.64 42.72
CA GLY A 9 -57.19 8.05 42.76
C GLY A 9 -56.61 8.83 43.95
N SER A 10 -56.04 8.15 44.94
CA SER A 10 -55.49 8.79 46.12
C SER A 10 -54.18 9.53 45.83
N GLU A 11 -54.01 10.71 46.42
CA GLU A 11 -52.74 11.47 46.37
C GLU A 11 -51.65 10.82 47.22
N LYS A 12 -52.04 10.00 48.21
CA LYS A 12 -51.11 9.29 49.11
C LYS A 12 -50.44 8.08 48.46
N THR A 13 -50.91 7.63 47.29
CA THR A 13 -50.32 6.49 46.59
C THR A 13 -49.23 6.96 45.61
N PRO A 14 -48.00 6.41 45.71
CA PRO A 14 -46.92 6.81 44.82
C PRO A 14 -47.20 6.37 43.38
N GLU A 15 -46.75 7.16 42.41
CA GLU A 15 -47.10 7.00 40.99
C GLU A 15 -46.78 5.62 40.43
N TRP A 16 -45.68 4.99 40.86
CA TRP A 16 -45.30 3.67 40.41
C TRP A 16 -46.31 2.57 40.80
N GLN A 17 -47.06 2.73 41.90
CA GLN A 17 -48.13 1.80 42.30
C GLN A 17 -49.39 1.96 41.44
N LYS A 18 -49.57 3.12 40.78
CA LYS A 18 -50.70 3.38 39.89
C LYS A 18 -50.54 2.69 38.54
N THR A 19 -49.32 2.33 38.15
CA THR A 19 -48.98 1.74 36.84
C THR A 19 -49.47 0.30 36.64
N THR A 20 -49.62 -0.11 35.38
CA THR A 20 -49.92 -1.50 34.98
C THR A 20 -48.81 -2.49 35.36
N ARG A 21 -47.57 -2.00 35.51
CA ARG A 21 -46.43 -2.78 35.98
C ARG A 21 -46.61 -3.27 37.41
N TYR A 22 -47.22 -2.46 38.29
CA TYR A 22 -47.52 -2.86 39.66
C TYR A 22 -48.63 -3.91 39.70
N ASP A 23 -49.68 -3.73 38.89
CA ASP A 23 -50.75 -4.71 38.73
C ASP A 23 -50.19 -6.09 38.31
N ARG A 24 -49.32 -6.12 37.29
CA ARG A 24 -48.61 -7.35 36.85
C ARG A 24 -47.79 -7.99 37.97
N LYS A 25 -47.11 -7.19 38.79
CA LYS A 25 -46.30 -7.67 39.93
C LYS A 25 -47.17 -8.29 41.03
N LEU A 26 -48.33 -7.69 41.32
CA LEU A 26 -49.26 -8.19 42.33
C LEU A 26 -49.90 -9.51 41.88
N PHE A 27 -50.32 -9.58 40.61
CA PHE A 27 -50.84 -10.80 40.01
C PHE A 27 -49.78 -11.92 40.00
N GLY A 28 -48.51 -11.62 39.69
CA GLY A 28 -47.43 -12.61 39.75
C GLY A 28 -47.15 -13.15 41.16
N ARG A 29 -47.47 -12.40 42.23
CA ARG A 29 -47.27 -12.84 43.62
C ARG A 29 -48.45 -13.62 44.20
N TYR A 30 -49.66 -13.13 43.95
CA TYR A 30 -50.87 -13.64 44.61
C TYR A 30 -51.83 -14.35 43.64
N GLY A 31 -51.48 -14.43 42.36
CA GLY A 31 -52.31 -15.05 41.33
C GLY A 31 -53.68 -14.39 41.21
N SER A 32 -54.71 -15.20 40.95
CA SER A 32 -56.11 -14.77 40.85
C SER A 32 -56.67 -14.17 42.14
N ALA A 33 -56.09 -14.46 43.31
CA ALA A 33 -56.50 -13.89 44.59
C ALA A 33 -56.27 -12.36 44.67
N SER A 34 -55.41 -11.81 43.79
CA SER A 34 -55.22 -10.37 43.65
C SER A 34 -56.43 -9.61 43.08
N GLY A 35 -57.39 -10.32 42.45
CA GLY A 35 -58.58 -9.72 41.85
C GLY A 35 -58.30 -8.81 40.65
N ILE A 36 -57.12 -8.94 40.04
CA ILE A 36 -56.74 -8.18 38.83
C ILE A 36 -57.27 -8.92 37.60
N ASP A 37 -57.89 -8.16 36.69
CA ASP A 37 -58.34 -8.69 35.40
C ASP A 37 -57.15 -9.13 34.54
N THR A 38 -57.17 -10.38 34.10
CA THR A 38 -56.10 -10.99 33.31
C THR A 38 -55.97 -10.37 31.92
N ALA A 39 -57.06 -9.84 31.35
CA ALA A 39 -57.04 -9.17 30.05
C ALA A 39 -56.16 -7.91 30.05
N LYS A 40 -56.08 -7.21 31.20
CA LYS A 40 -55.28 -6.00 31.37
C LYS A 40 -53.78 -6.26 31.49
N LEU A 41 -53.38 -7.52 31.70
CA LEU A 41 -51.97 -7.90 31.78
C LEU A 41 -51.30 -7.87 30.42
N TRP A 42 -52.04 -8.20 29.36
CA TRP A 42 -51.53 -8.16 27.98
C TRP A 42 -51.34 -6.71 27.51
N PRO A 43 -50.38 -6.45 26.60
CA PRO A 43 -50.22 -5.13 25.98
C PRO A 43 -51.51 -4.70 25.29
N ARG A 44 -51.79 -3.40 25.33
CA ARG A 44 -52.88 -2.83 24.52
C ARG A 44 -52.50 -2.86 23.04
N SER A 45 -53.47 -2.80 22.13
CA SER A 45 -53.22 -2.82 20.68
C SER A 45 -52.18 -1.80 20.22
N GLY A 46 -52.23 -0.57 20.77
CA GLY A 46 -51.23 0.47 20.48
C GLY A 46 -49.82 0.14 20.99
N GLU A 47 -49.70 -0.43 22.20
CA GLU A 47 -48.43 -0.87 22.76
C GLU A 47 -47.85 -2.07 21.99
N LEU A 48 -48.71 -3.00 21.59
CA LEU A 48 -48.34 -4.16 20.78
C LEU A 48 -47.80 -3.74 19.41
N GLY A 49 -48.45 -2.77 18.76
CA GLY A 49 -47.97 -2.22 17.49
C GLY A 49 -46.59 -1.57 17.61
N ALA A 50 -46.35 -0.82 18.70
CA ALA A 50 -45.05 -0.23 18.98
C ALA A 50 -43.96 -1.29 19.21
N LEU A 51 -44.26 -2.33 19.99
CA LEU A 51 -43.34 -3.45 20.24
C LEU A 51 -42.97 -4.20 18.96
N ILE A 52 -43.95 -4.46 18.09
CA ILE A 52 -43.71 -5.13 16.79
C ILE A 52 -42.86 -4.25 15.87
N ALA A 53 -43.06 -2.93 15.89
CA ALA A 53 -42.26 -2.00 15.10
C ALA A 53 -40.81 -1.95 15.60
N GLU A 54 -40.61 -1.90 16.92
CA GLU A 54 -39.28 -1.95 17.54
C GLU A 54 -38.57 -3.27 17.24
N GLU A 55 -39.27 -4.40 17.36
CA GLU A 55 -38.72 -5.71 17.03
C GLU A 55 -38.30 -5.78 15.56
N LYS A 56 -39.12 -5.30 14.62
CA LYS A 56 -38.75 -5.30 13.20
C LYS A 56 -37.56 -4.41 12.87
N GLU A 57 -37.40 -3.29 13.57
CA GLU A 57 -36.29 -2.36 13.36
C GLU A 57 -34.96 -2.94 13.87
N TRP A 58 -34.96 -3.51 15.07
CA TRP A 58 -33.73 -3.98 15.73
C TRP A 58 -33.42 -5.45 15.50
N HIS A 59 -34.45 -6.26 15.24
CA HIS A 59 -34.36 -7.71 15.07
C HIS A 59 -34.84 -8.10 13.67
N PRO A 60 -33.97 -7.98 12.65
CA PRO A 60 -34.29 -8.41 11.29
C PRO A 60 -34.60 -9.90 11.24
N SER A 61 -35.24 -10.31 10.15
CA SER A 61 -35.59 -11.72 9.96
C SER A 61 -34.34 -12.58 9.74
N LEU A 62 -34.45 -13.88 10.03
CA LEU A 62 -33.35 -14.84 9.82
C LEU A 62 -32.90 -14.86 8.35
N GLU A 63 -33.84 -14.73 7.41
CA GLU A 63 -33.57 -14.71 5.97
C GLU A 63 -32.70 -13.51 5.58
N GLU A 64 -33.01 -12.33 6.11
CA GLU A 64 -32.21 -11.11 5.90
C GLU A 64 -30.81 -11.25 6.49
N ILE A 65 -30.69 -11.85 7.67
CA ILE A 65 -29.39 -12.12 8.30
C ILE A 65 -28.55 -13.06 7.42
N LEU A 66 -29.14 -14.13 6.90
CA LEU A 66 -28.44 -15.08 6.02
C LEU A 66 -28.05 -14.43 4.68
N ALA A 67 -28.92 -13.60 4.10
CA ALA A 67 -28.62 -12.83 2.89
C ALA A 67 -27.43 -11.87 3.13
N ASN A 68 -27.41 -11.17 4.26
CA ASN A 68 -26.32 -10.27 4.62
C ASN A 68 -25.00 -11.01 4.84
N VAL A 69 -25.03 -12.17 5.51
CA VAL A 69 -23.83 -12.99 5.74
C VAL A 69 -23.28 -13.54 4.42
N THR A 70 -24.15 -14.02 3.54
CA THR A 70 -23.73 -14.54 2.22
C THR A 70 -23.17 -13.43 1.34
N ALA A 71 -23.78 -12.24 1.33
CA ALA A 71 -23.25 -11.07 0.63
C ALA A 71 -21.85 -10.68 1.13
N LYS A 72 -21.65 -10.58 2.45
CA LYS A 72 -20.35 -10.27 3.06
C LYS A 72 -19.27 -11.30 2.69
N LYS A 73 -19.59 -12.60 2.78
CA LYS A 73 -18.66 -13.68 2.37
C LYS A 73 -18.26 -13.55 0.90
N ASN A 74 -19.22 -13.32 0.02
CA ASN A 74 -18.95 -13.16 -1.41
C ASN A 74 -18.05 -11.93 -1.70
N GLU A 75 -18.25 -10.82 -0.98
CA GLU A 75 -17.38 -9.64 -1.11
C GLU A 75 -15.95 -9.90 -0.63
N GLU A 76 -15.80 -10.60 0.51
CA GLU A 76 -14.49 -10.99 1.04
C GLU A 76 -13.75 -11.92 0.09
N GLU A 77 -14.44 -12.92 -0.47
CA GLU A 77 -13.90 -13.82 -1.48
C GLU A 77 -13.46 -13.06 -2.74
N LYS A 78 -14.29 -12.13 -3.24
CA LYS A 78 -13.91 -11.28 -4.39
C LYS A 78 -12.67 -10.45 -4.09
N LYS A 79 -12.59 -9.81 -2.91
CA LYS A 79 -11.42 -9.03 -2.48
C LYS A 79 -10.17 -9.92 -2.40
N ARG A 80 -10.31 -11.13 -1.85
CA ARG A 80 -9.24 -12.12 -1.78
C ARG A 80 -8.75 -12.54 -3.17
N LEU A 81 -9.64 -12.88 -4.08
CA LEU A 81 -9.30 -13.27 -5.45
C LEU A 81 -8.61 -12.14 -6.22
N ILE A 82 -9.06 -10.90 -6.07
CA ILE A 82 -8.41 -9.74 -6.69
C ILE A 82 -6.99 -9.57 -6.15
N ARG A 83 -6.81 -9.71 -4.83
CA ARG A 83 -5.50 -9.64 -4.19
C ARG A 83 -4.57 -10.75 -4.68
N GLU A 84 -5.05 -11.99 -4.74
CA GLU A 84 -4.29 -13.14 -5.22
C GLU A 84 -3.89 -12.96 -6.69
N LYS A 85 -4.81 -12.51 -7.56
CA LYS A 85 -4.50 -12.19 -8.96
C LYS A 85 -3.42 -11.13 -9.08
N ARG A 86 -3.48 -10.05 -8.29
CA ARG A 86 -2.45 -9.00 -8.27
C ARG A 86 -1.10 -9.51 -7.79
N ILE A 87 -1.08 -10.38 -6.78
CA ILE A 87 0.16 -10.99 -6.30
C ILE A 87 0.73 -11.89 -7.40
N ALA A 88 -0.09 -12.71 -8.06
CA ALA A 88 0.36 -13.60 -9.12
C ALA A 88 0.98 -12.85 -10.32
N THR A 89 0.35 -11.75 -10.78
CA THR A 89 0.91 -10.93 -11.87
C THR A 89 2.22 -10.27 -11.47
N ASN A 90 2.31 -9.76 -10.24
CA ASN A 90 3.55 -9.18 -9.73
C ASN A 90 4.65 -10.24 -9.61
N MET A 91 4.34 -11.42 -9.07
CA MET A 91 5.29 -12.54 -8.94
C MET A 91 5.80 -13.02 -10.29
N ALA A 92 4.96 -13.04 -11.34
CA ALA A 92 5.39 -13.35 -12.70
C ALA A 92 6.36 -12.30 -13.28
N ASN A 93 6.20 -11.03 -12.91
CA ASN A 93 7.07 -9.94 -13.36
C ASN A 93 8.38 -9.83 -12.56
N MET A 94 8.40 -10.29 -11.31
CA MET A 94 9.55 -10.21 -10.41
C MET A 94 10.86 -10.75 -10.99
N PRO A 95 10.92 -11.94 -11.63
CA PRO A 95 12.16 -12.48 -12.19
C PRO A 95 12.78 -11.55 -13.24
N LYS A 96 11.96 -10.94 -14.11
CA LYS A 96 12.42 -10.00 -15.13
C LYS A 96 13.00 -8.74 -14.49
N MET A 97 12.33 -8.19 -13.47
CA MET A 97 12.82 -7.02 -12.74
C MET A 97 14.12 -7.31 -11.98
N VAL A 98 14.22 -8.47 -11.33
CA VAL A 98 15.44 -8.89 -10.63
C VAL A 98 16.61 -9.04 -11.61
N ALA A 99 16.38 -9.61 -12.79
CA ALA A 99 17.41 -9.73 -13.82
C ALA A 99 17.87 -8.35 -14.32
N ALA A 100 16.94 -7.42 -14.58
CA ALA A 100 17.26 -6.06 -14.98
C ALA A 100 18.08 -5.33 -13.90
N TRP A 101 17.67 -5.42 -12.63
CA TRP A 101 18.39 -4.82 -11.51
C TRP A 101 19.80 -5.39 -11.33
N ARG A 102 19.96 -6.71 -11.50
CA ARG A 102 21.29 -7.35 -11.43
C ARG A 102 22.21 -6.84 -12.56
N ARG A 103 21.68 -6.68 -13.77
CA ARG A 103 22.42 -6.12 -14.92
C ARG A 103 22.86 -4.69 -14.64
N GLU A 104 21.93 -3.82 -14.24
CA GLU A 104 22.24 -2.43 -13.91
C GLU A 104 23.29 -2.33 -12.80
N LYS A 105 23.17 -3.16 -11.76
CA LYS A 105 24.18 -3.21 -10.68
C LYS A 105 25.55 -3.67 -11.18
N SER A 106 25.60 -4.63 -12.11
CA SER A 106 26.87 -5.05 -12.72
C SER A 106 27.47 -3.97 -13.62
N GLU A 107 26.66 -3.25 -14.39
CA GLU A 107 27.10 -2.15 -15.25
C GLU A 107 27.65 -0.98 -14.42
N VAL A 108 26.95 -0.60 -13.35
CA VAL A 108 27.43 0.42 -12.41
C VAL A 108 28.76 0.00 -11.79
N LYS A 109 28.91 -1.26 -11.40
CA LYS A 109 30.19 -1.77 -10.88
C LYS A 109 31.29 -1.76 -11.95
N ALA A 110 30.98 -2.14 -13.19
CA ALA A 110 31.93 -2.12 -14.30
C ALA A 110 32.40 -0.69 -14.60
N LYS A 111 31.47 0.26 -14.75
CA LYS A 111 31.78 1.69 -14.93
C LYS A 111 32.65 2.24 -13.79
N LYS A 112 32.34 1.90 -12.54
CA LYS A 112 33.18 2.30 -11.39
C LYS A 112 34.59 1.71 -11.44
N LYS A 113 34.75 0.45 -11.89
CA LYS A 113 36.06 -0.18 -12.07
C LYS A 113 36.85 0.47 -13.21
N GLU A 114 36.20 0.75 -14.34
CA GLU A 114 36.80 1.44 -15.48
C GLU A 114 37.23 2.86 -15.10
N GLU A 115 36.39 3.62 -14.39
CA GLU A 115 36.76 4.94 -13.89
C GLU A 115 37.93 4.88 -12.92
N LYS A 116 37.95 3.89 -12.01
CA LYS A 116 39.07 3.70 -11.09
C LYS A 116 40.35 3.38 -11.87
N ALA A 117 40.30 2.44 -12.81
CA ALA A 117 41.45 2.09 -13.65
C ALA A 117 41.93 3.29 -14.48
N ARG A 118 41.03 4.08 -15.06
CA ARG A 118 41.38 5.33 -15.77
C ARG A 118 42.06 6.33 -14.83
N ARG A 119 41.52 6.53 -13.62
CA ARG A 119 42.15 7.40 -12.61
C ARG A 119 43.53 6.89 -12.20
N ASP A 120 43.67 5.59 -11.97
CA ASP A 120 44.93 4.97 -11.58
C ASP A 120 46.00 5.08 -12.69
N LEU A 121 45.61 4.91 -13.95
CA LEU A 121 46.49 5.14 -15.11
C LEU A 121 46.94 6.60 -15.21
N LEU A 122 46.01 7.55 -15.09
CA LEU A 122 46.33 8.99 -15.10
C LEU A 122 47.28 9.37 -13.95
N LEU A 123 47.07 8.79 -12.76
CA LEU A 123 47.96 8.98 -11.61
C LEU A 123 49.34 8.37 -11.86
N ALA A 124 49.43 7.20 -12.50
CA ALA A 124 50.71 6.56 -12.83
C ALA A 124 51.49 7.37 -13.88
N GLU A 125 50.83 7.86 -14.92
CA GLU A 125 51.46 8.72 -15.95
C GLU A 125 51.97 10.04 -15.33
N ALA A 126 51.17 10.66 -14.46
CA ALA A 126 51.60 11.86 -13.75
C ALA A 126 52.81 11.58 -12.84
N ARG A 127 52.83 10.44 -12.13
CA ARG A 127 53.98 10.02 -11.30
C ARG A 127 55.23 9.76 -12.13
N ALA A 128 55.11 9.12 -13.30
CA ALA A 128 56.24 8.81 -14.18
C ALA A 128 56.88 10.07 -14.78
N ARG A 129 56.08 11.08 -15.13
CA ARG A 129 56.61 12.34 -15.70
C ARG A 129 57.23 13.25 -14.65
N TYR A 130 56.65 13.34 -13.46
CA TYR A 130 57.03 14.35 -12.47
C TYR A 130 57.73 13.80 -11.23
N GLY A 131 57.78 12.48 -11.04
CA GLY A 131 58.59 11.82 -10.00
C GLY A 131 58.20 12.07 -8.53
N TYR A 132 57.22 12.95 -8.26
CA TYR A 132 56.81 13.35 -6.91
C TYR A 132 55.49 12.71 -6.44
N ALA A 133 55.35 12.52 -5.13
CA ALA A 133 54.09 12.16 -4.46
C ALA A 133 53.14 13.37 -4.39
N LEU A 134 52.58 13.76 -5.54
CA LEU A 134 51.61 14.87 -5.62
C LEU A 134 50.23 14.42 -5.13
N ASP A 135 49.63 15.19 -4.21
CA ASP A 135 48.26 14.99 -3.75
C ASP A 135 47.27 15.36 -4.88
N PRO A 136 46.33 14.47 -5.26
CA PRO A 136 45.30 14.72 -6.27
C PRO A 136 44.43 15.97 -6.04
N ARG A 137 44.41 16.51 -4.81
CA ARG A 137 43.60 17.69 -4.46
C ARG A 137 44.30 19.03 -4.71
N SER A 138 45.62 19.01 -4.93
CA SER A 138 46.41 20.23 -5.12
C SER A 138 46.06 20.98 -6.43
N THR A 139 46.19 22.32 -6.41
CA THR A 139 45.94 23.18 -7.58
C THR A 139 46.90 22.89 -8.73
N LYS A 140 48.19 22.71 -8.41
CA LYS A 140 49.23 22.34 -9.36
C LYS A 140 48.88 21.05 -10.11
N PHE A 141 48.36 20.02 -9.43
CA PHE A 141 47.96 18.76 -10.07
C PHE A 141 46.81 18.94 -11.09
N LYS A 142 45.85 19.82 -10.81
CA LYS A 142 44.75 20.12 -11.75
C LYS A 142 45.25 20.83 -13.01
N GLU A 143 46.19 21.77 -12.86
CA GLU A 143 46.85 22.42 -13.99
C GLU A 143 47.62 21.40 -14.83
N MET A 144 48.37 20.48 -14.18
CA MET A 144 49.11 19.41 -14.86
C MET A 144 48.20 18.45 -15.64
N LEU A 145 47.08 18.02 -15.05
CA LEU A 145 46.12 17.17 -15.75
C LEU A 145 45.58 17.87 -17.00
N SER A 146 45.31 19.17 -16.91
CA SER A 146 44.83 19.96 -18.06
C SER A 146 45.84 20.02 -19.21
N GLU A 147 47.14 19.96 -18.92
CA GLU A 147 48.21 19.92 -19.94
C GLU A 147 48.30 18.54 -20.60
N ILE A 148 48.22 17.46 -19.82
CA ILE A 148 48.19 16.08 -20.32
C ILE A 148 46.97 15.87 -21.23
N GLU A 149 45.79 16.34 -20.80
CA GLU A 149 44.57 16.27 -21.61
C GLU A 149 44.69 17.07 -22.92
N LYS A 150 45.36 18.22 -22.91
CA LYS A 150 45.62 19.02 -24.12
C LYS A 150 46.59 18.30 -25.08
N GLU A 151 47.66 17.70 -24.56
CA GLU A 151 48.60 16.91 -25.36
C GLU A 151 47.94 15.67 -25.98
N ASP A 152 47.17 14.94 -25.20
CA ASP A 152 46.44 13.76 -25.68
C ASP A 152 45.33 14.14 -26.65
N ALA A 153 44.65 15.27 -26.46
CA ALA A 153 43.71 15.80 -27.42
C ALA A 153 44.38 16.13 -28.76
N LYS A 154 45.59 16.72 -28.73
CA LYS A 154 46.39 16.98 -29.95
C LYS A 154 46.76 15.66 -30.64
N LYS A 155 47.29 14.68 -29.90
CA LYS A 155 47.63 13.35 -30.42
C LYS A 155 46.42 12.63 -31.02
N ARG A 156 45.28 12.62 -30.32
CA ARG A 156 44.02 12.03 -30.80
C ARG A 156 43.50 12.72 -32.06
N LYS A 157 43.62 14.05 -32.16
CA LYS A 157 43.26 14.80 -33.39
C LYS A 157 44.15 14.41 -34.56
N VAL A 158 45.46 14.28 -34.37
CA VAL A 158 46.41 13.86 -35.41
C VAL A 158 46.13 12.41 -35.84
N LEU A 159 45.92 11.49 -34.90
CA LEU A 159 45.59 10.09 -35.22
C LEU A 159 44.24 9.96 -35.95
N LYS A 160 43.23 10.76 -35.56
CA LYS A 160 41.94 10.81 -36.29
C LYS A 160 42.11 11.37 -37.71
N ARG A 161 42.96 12.38 -37.91
CA ARG A 161 43.28 12.92 -39.24
C ARG A 161 44.00 11.88 -40.10
N ARG A 162 45.01 11.21 -39.57
CA ARG A 162 45.73 10.12 -40.25
C ARG A 162 44.81 8.96 -40.63
N LYS A 163 43.97 8.47 -39.71
CA LYS A 163 42.98 7.42 -40.02
C LYS A 163 41.98 7.85 -41.10
N LYS A 164 41.59 9.13 -41.12
CA LYS A 164 40.70 9.68 -42.16
C LYS A 164 41.41 9.81 -43.51
N GLU A 165 42.69 10.14 -43.52
CA GLU A 165 43.54 10.17 -44.71
C GLU A 165 43.80 8.76 -45.25
N GLU A 166 44.09 7.79 -44.38
CA GLU A 166 44.22 6.36 -44.73
C GLU A 166 42.92 5.77 -45.28
N GLN A 167 41.77 6.09 -44.68
CA GLN A 167 40.46 5.68 -45.21
C GLN A 167 40.16 6.32 -46.56
N ARG A 168 40.60 7.57 -46.80
CA ARG A 168 40.46 8.24 -48.10
C ARG A 168 41.41 7.66 -49.15
N ALA A 169 42.65 7.36 -48.79
CA ALA A 169 43.63 6.71 -49.67
C ALA A 169 43.20 5.28 -50.04
N ALA A 170 42.67 4.51 -49.09
CA ALA A 170 42.11 3.17 -49.33
C ALA A 170 40.89 3.23 -50.27
N ALA A 171 40.01 4.22 -50.10
CA ALA A 171 38.86 4.42 -51.00
C ALA A 171 39.27 4.83 -52.43
N THR A 172 40.37 5.57 -52.61
CA THR A 172 40.89 5.93 -53.94
C THR A 172 41.63 4.79 -54.63
N VAL A 173 42.28 3.88 -53.89
CA VAL A 173 42.97 2.70 -54.46
C VAL A 173 41.97 1.60 -54.88
N THR A 174 40.81 1.49 -54.22
CA THR A 174 39.72 0.61 -54.68
C THR A 174 38.94 1.14 -55.89
N ALA A 175 39.21 2.38 -56.33
CA ALA A 175 38.51 3.03 -57.45
C ALA A 175 39.32 3.08 -58.77
N ALA A 176 40.53 2.54 -58.82
CA ALA A 176 41.32 2.34 -60.04
C ALA A 176 42.22 1.11 -59.85
N PRO A 177 42.17 0.01 -60.65
CA PRO A 177 41.90 -0.03 -62.11
C PRO A 177 40.99 -1.19 -62.61
N THR A 178 40.06 -0.88 -63.51
CA THR A 178 39.54 -1.84 -64.53
C THR A 178 39.40 -1.10 -65.84
N THR A 179 40.42 -1.16 -66.68
CA THR A 179 40.35 -0.94 -68.14
C THR A 179 41.43 -1.83 -68.77
#